data_AF-A0A0A9VW20-F1
#
_entry.id   AF-A0A0A9VW20-F1
#
_cell.length_a   1.000
_cell.length_b   1.000
_cell.length_c   1.000
_cell.angle_alpha   90.00
_cell.angle_beta   90.00
_cell.angle_gamma   90.00
#
_symmetry.space_group_name_H-M   'P 1'
#
loop_
_entity.id
_entity.type
_entity.pdbx_description
1 polymer ?
#
loop_
_entity_poly.entity_id
_entity_poly.type
_entity_poly.pdbx_seq_one_letter_code
_entity_poly.pdbx_strand_id
1 'polypeptide(L)'
;MRSLCIGGDICRTNYRFFKPVRVTYNGVELEVVRIRRRIEMPGNLVQVSNYYMTTAGQLMGITFNDPYPFDTPFWLQVDPKAVLNRHRIVSPERIVPLRERYMCDPELKQFYEDEVERLTIVNKTYVRDHPPIRSSLKAVFQDLLNDKPHRVIAFIQDFFFEGYRFKERSDNKLSK
;
A
#
# COMPACT_ATOMS: atom_id res chain seq x y z
N MET A 1 9.31 17.90 -14.12
CA MET A 1 10.21 16.75 -13.97
C MET A 1 10.02 16.22 -12.56
N ARG A 2 9.84 14.90 -12.37
CA ARG A 2 9.67 14.32 -11.02
C ARG A 2 10.88 13.41 -10.74
N SER A 3 11.28 13.31 -9.49
CA SER A 3 12.40 12.46 -9.05
C SER A 3 11.88 11.40 -8.09
N LEU A 4 12.55 10.25 -8.05
CA LEU A 4 12.21 9.13 -7.18
C LEU A 4 13.48 8.46 -6.66
N CYS A 5 13.43 7.99 -5.41
CA CYS A 5 14.55 7.31 -4.79
C CYS A 5 14.42 5.79 -5.03
N ILE A 6 15.42 5.18 -5.66
CA ILE A 6 15.51 3.72 -5.85
C ILE A 6 16.86 3.29 -5.30
N GLY A 7 16.87 2.40 -4.30
CA GLY A 7 18.12 1.86 -3.74
C GLY A 7 19.04 2.89 -3.08
N GLY A 8 18.53 4.08 -2.73
CA GLY A 8 19.33 5.20 -2.20
C GLY A 8 19.71 6.26 -3.24
N ASP A 9 19.50 5.99 -4.53
CA ASP A 9 19.84 6.89 -5.61
C ASP A 9 18.65 7.73 -6.09
N ILE A 10 18.91 9.00 -6.43
CA ILE A 10 17.90 9.90 -7.00
C ILE A 10 17.82 9.67 -8.52
N CYS A 11 16.75 9.00 -8.94
CA CYS A 11 16.47 8.72 -10.34
C CYS A 11 15.48 9.74 -10.91
N ARG A 12 15.70 10.18 -12.15
CA ARG A 12 14.78 11.09 -12.85
C ARG A 12 13.67 10.27 -13.48
N THR A 13 12.42 10.73 -13.37
CA THR A 13 11.29 10.07 -14.01
C THR A 13 10.50 10.98 -14.92
N ASN A 14 10.05 10.40 -16.02
CA ASN A 14 9.18 11.03 -16.99
C ASN A 14 7.99 10.10 -17.32
N TYR A 15 6.80 10.69 -17.40
CA TYR A 15 5.58 10.00 -17.80
C TYR A 15 5.06 10.58 -19.11
N ARG A 16 4.77 9.71 -20.07
CA ARG A 16 4.11 10.06 -21.32
C ARG A 16 2.78 9.34 -21.42
N PHE A 17 1.72 10.11 -21.59
CA PHE A 17 0.36 9.62 -21.76
C PHE A 17 0.06 9.52 -23.27
N PHE A 18 -0.58 8.44 -23.67
CA PHE A 18 -1.03 8.24 -25.05
C PHE A 18 -2.55 8.32 -25.12
N LYS A 19 -3.06 8.66 -26.30
CA LYS A 19 -4.50 8.65 -26.55
C LYS A 19 -5.05 7.23 -26.34
N PRO A 20 -6.29 7.11 -25.83
CA PRO A 20 -6.91 5.80 -25.67
C PRO A 20 -7.05 5.09 -27.02
N VAL A 21 -6.89 3.77 -27.02
CA VAL A 21 -7.06 2.90 -28.19
C VAL A 21 -8.05 1.80 -27.85
N ARG A 22 -8.90 1.43 -28.83
CA ARG A 22 -9.83 0.30 -28.67
C ARG A 22 -9.09 -1.01 -28.85
N VAL A 23 -9.24 -1.91 -27.88
CA VAL A 23 -8.60 -3.23 -27.87
C VAL A 23 -9.62 -4.28 -27.43
N THR A 24 -9.60 -5.43 -28.08
CA THR A 24 -10.38 -6.60 -27.64
C THR A 24 -9.54 -7.42 -26.68
N TYR A 25 -10.04 -7.61 -25.46
CA TYR A 25 -9.36 -8.36 -24.41
C TYR A 25 -10.33 -9.35 -23.77
N ASN A 26 -9.98 -10.64 -23.75
CA ASN A 26 -10.86 -11.73 -23.31
C ASN A 26 -12.28 -11.66 -23.94
N GLY A 27 -12.37 -11.30 -25.22
CA GLY A 27 -13.64 -11.19 -25.96
C GLY A 27 -14.46 -9.93 -25.68
N VAL A 28 -13.98 -9.00 -24.86
CA VAL A 28 -14.66 -7.73 -24.55
C VAL A 28 -13.92 -6.56 -25.21
N GLU A 29 -14.65 -5.69 -25.91
CA GLU A 29 -14.10 -4.45 -26.43
C GLU A 29 -13.91 -3.41 -25.32
N LEU A 30 -12.67 -2.97 -25.14
CA LEU A 30 -12.26 -2.02 -24.12
C LEU A 30 -11.54 -0.83 -24.73
N GLU A 31 -11.69 0.32 -24.08
CA GLU A 31 -10.87 1.50 -24.37
C GLU A 31 -9.70 1.56 -23.40
N VAL A 32 -8.49 1.45 -23.94
CA VAL A 32 -7.25 1.25 -23.18
C VAL A 32 -6.35 2.47 -23.34
N VAL A 33 -5.96 3.04 -22.21
CA VAL A 33 -4.97 4.10 -22.11
C VAL A 33 -3.59 3.47 -21.86
N ARG A 34 -2.60 3.89 -22.66
CA ARG A 34 -1.20 3.56 -22.41
C ARG A 34 -0.51 4.71 -21.68
N ILE A 35 0.16 4.40 -20.58
CA ILE A 35 1.04 5.33 -19.86
C ILE A 35 2.46 4.76 -19.93
N ARG A 36 3.39 5.50 -20.52
CA ARG A 36 4.81 5.13 -20.53
C ARG A 36 5.55 5.85 -19.42
N ARG A 37 6.25 5.11 -18.59
CA ARG A 37 7.20 5.64 -17.60
C ARG A 37 8.62 5.38 -18.10
N ARG A 38 9.45 6.41 -18.04
CA ARG A 38 10.90 6.34 -18.25
C ARG A 38 11.58 6.72 -16.95
N ILE A 39 12.55 5.91 -16.52
CA ILE A 39 13.39 6.17 -15.35
C ILE A 39 14.83 6.23 -15.82
N GLU A 40 15.50 7.34 -15.54
CA GLU A 40 16.93 7.51 -15.77
C GLU A 40 17.63 7.29 -14.43
N MET A 41 18.40 6.20 -14.36
CA MET A 41 19.19 5.83 -13.20
C MET A 41 20.63 6.36 -13.33
N PRO A 42 21.39 6.43 -12.22
CA PRO A 42 22.82 6.70 -12.29
C PRO A 42 23.53 5.73 -13.25
N GLY A 43 24.57 6.21 -13.95
CA GLY A 43 25.30 5.40 -14.94
C GLY A 43 24.64 5.31 -16.32
N ASN A 44 23.75 6.24 -16.67
CA ASN A 44 23.03 6.30 -17.95
C ASN A 44 22.14 5.08 -18.25
N LEU A 45 21.83 4.26 -17.23
CA LEU A 45 20.87 3.18 -17.40
C LEU A 45 19.45 3.77 -17.51
N VAL A 46 18.71 3.33 -18.52
CA VAL A 46 17.34 3.79 -18.76
C VAL A 46 16.40 2.59 -18.68
N GLN A 47 15.48 2.65 -17.74
CA GLN A 47 14.38 1.70 -17.66
C GLN A 47 13.12 2.31 -18.25
N VAL A 48 12.44 1.56 -19.12
CA VAL A 48 11.16 1.98 -19.71
C VAL A 48 10.10 0.95 -19.41
N SER A 49 8.96 1.40 -18.87
CA SER A 49 7.78 0.56 -18.70
C SER A 49 6.55 1.19 -19.33
N ASN A 50 5.65 0.37 -19.88
CA ASN A 50 4.33 0.81 -20.34
C ASN A 50 3.26 0.12 -19.50
N TYR A 51 2.40 0.93 -18.91
CA TYR A 51 1.21 0.52 -18.17
C TYR A 51 0.02 0.65 -19.11
N TYR A 52 -0.80 -0.41 -19.16
CA TYR A 52 -2.03 -0.45 -19.94
C TYR A 52 -3.20 -0.49 -18.97
N MET A 53 -4.08 0.51 -19.07
CA MET A 53 -5.19 0.68 -18.15
C MET A 53 -6.48 0.94 -18.92
N THR A 54 -7.64 0.54 -18.40
CA THR A 54 -8.91 1.00 -18.94
C THR A 54 -9.07 2.51 -18.72
N THR A 55 -9.94 3.17 -19.48
CA THR A 55 -10.36 4.57 -19.22
C THR A 55 -10.97 4.79 -17.85
N ALA A 56 -11.48 3.73 -17.21
CA ALA A 56 -11.94 3.76 -15.82
C ALA A 56 -10.80 3.61 -14.79
N GLY A 57 -9.55 3.42 -15.21
CA GLY A 57 -8.39 3.34 -14.31
C GLY A 57 -8.05 1.94 -13.82
N GLN A 58 -8.62 0.88 -14.39
CA GLN A 58 -8.26 -0.51 -14.03
C GLN A 58 -6.98 -0.93 -14.77
N LEU A 59 -5.97 -1.41 -14.04
CA LEU A 59 -4.70 -1.87 -14.62
C LEU A 59 -4.85 -3.24 -15.28
N MET A 60 -4.55 -3.32 -16.57
CA MET A 60 -4.63 -4.55 -17.36
C MET A 60 -3.30 -5.30 -17.38
N GLY A 61 -2.20 -4.55 -17.45
CA GLY A 61 -0.88 -5.14 -17.48
C GLY A 61 0.23 -4.11 -17.60
N ILE A 62 1.45 -4.59 -17.38
CA ILE A 62 2.68 -3.81 -17.44
C ILE A 62 3.62 -4.52 -18.41
N THR A 63 4.25 -3.74 -19.28
CA THR A 63 5.38 -4.20 -20.10
C THR A 63 6.64 -3.50 -19.67
N PHE A 64 7.73 -4.24 -19.61
CA PHE A 64 9.07 -3.71 -19.38
C PHE A 64 9.85 -3.82 -20.68
N ASN A 65 10.42 -2.70 -21.10
CA ASN A 65 11.36 -2.62 -22.20
C ASN A 65 12.72 -2.33 -21.57
N ASP A 66 13.30 -3.33 -20.90
CA ASP A 66 14.67 -3.25 -20.39
C ASP A 66 15.67 -3.67 -21.48
N PRO A 67 16.87 -3.08 -21.55
CA PRO A 67 17.86 -3.41 -22.57
C PRO A 67 18.67 -4.70 -22.28
N TYR A 68 18.25 -5.60 -21.39
CA TYR A 68 19.03 -6.79 -20.99
C TYR A 68 18.13 -7.90 -20.40
N PRO A 69 18.39 -9.22 -20.60
CA PRO A 69 18.80 -9.95 -21.80
C PRO A 69 17.58 -10.60 -22.52
N PHE A 70 16.36 -10.13 -22.26
CA PHE A 70 15.18 -10.68 -22.92
C PHE A 70 14.68 -9.68 -23.96
N ASP A 71 14.95 -9.96 -25.24
CA ASP A 71 14.39 -9.24 -26.40
C ASP A 71 12.85 -9.32 -26.48
N THR A 72 12.21 -9.96 -25.50
CA THR A 72 10.78 -10.15 -25.40
C THR A 72 10.18 -9.15 -24.41
N PRO A 73 9.24 -8.27 -24.82
CA PRO A 73 8.51 -7.45 -23.87
C PRO A 73 7.76 -8.36 -22.89
N PHE A 74 8.19 -8.36 -21.63
CA PHE A 74 7.55 -9.17 -20.60
C PHE A 74 6.19 -8.56 -20.27
N TRP A 75 5.11 -9.24 -20.62
CA TRP A 75 3.75 -8.84 -20.28
C TRP A 75 3.37 -9.38 -18.90
N LEU A 76 3.44 -8.53 -17.89
CA LEU A 76 2.90 -8.85 -16.57
C LEU A 76 1.41 -8.52 -16.55
N GLN A 77 0.57 -9.54 -16.67
CA GLN A 77 -0.86 -9.45 -16.46
C GLN A 77 -1.13 -9.48 -14.95
N VAL A 78 -1.68 -8.39 -14.42
CA VAL A 78 -1.90 -8.27 -12.96
C VAL A 78 -2.98 -9.25 -12.49
N ASP A 79 -3.97 -9.52 -13.34
CA ASP A 79 -4.98 -10.55 -13.08
C ASP A 79 -5.71 -10.99 -14.37
N PRO A 80 -5.59 -12.28 -14.78
CA PRO A 80 -6.25 -12.79 -15.98
C PRO A 80 -7.77 -12.98 -15.87
N LYS A 81 -8.31 -13.03 -14.66
CA LYS A 81 -9.74 -13.19 -14.38
C LYS A 81 -10.40 -11.88 -13.93
N ALA A 82 -9.69 -10.75 -13.96
CA ALA A 82 -10.26 -9.46 -13.63
C ALA A 82 -11.39 -9.09 -14.59
N VAL A 83 -12.55 -8.71 -14.05
CA VAL A 83 -13.64 -8.14 -14.85
C VAL A 83 -13.28 -6.68 -15.16
N LEU A 84 -12.93 -6.43 -16.42
CA LEU A 84 -12.59 -5.10 -16.91
C LEU A 84 -13.84 -4.41 -17.46
N ASN A 85 -14.07 -3.16 -17.07
CA ASN A 85 -15.18 -2.34 -17.57
C ASN A 85 -14.66 -1.01 -18.12
N ARG A 86 -15.12 -0.65 -19.32
CA ARG A 86 -14.73 0.58 -20.03
C ARG A 86 -15.25 1.88 -19.40
N HIS A 87 -16.38 1.86 -18.70
CA HIS A 87 -17.09 3.08 -18.28
C HIS A 87 -17.19 3.26 -16.77
N ARG A 88 -16.99 2.21 -15.98
CA ARG A 88 -17.13 2.29 -14.54
C ARG A 88 -15.96 1.59 -13.88
N ILE A 89 -15.47 2.22 -12.83
CA ILE A 89 -14.70 1.51 -11.81
C ILE A 89 -15.66 0.44 -11.27
N VAL A 90 -15.36 -0.82 -11.57
CA VAL A 90 -16.08 -1.97 -10.99
C VAL A 90 -15.94 -1.86 -9.46
N SER A 91 -16.93 -2.30 -8.66
CA SER A 91 -16.95 -2.07 -7.20
C SER A 91 -15.57 -2.33 -6.54
N PRO A 92 -15.17 -1.60 -5.49
CA PRO A 92 -13.86 -1.74 -4.85
C PRO A 92 -13.45 -3.18 -4.51
N GLU A 93 -14.42 -4.04 -4.19
CA GLU A 93 -14.21 -5.49 -3.97
C GLU A 93 -13.67 -6.22 -5.21
N ARG A 94 -14.04 -5.76 -6.40
CA ARG A 94 -13.64 -6.31 -7.71
C ARG A 94 -12.43 -5.60 -8.33
N ILE A 95 -11.95 -4.49 -7.74
CA ILE A 95 -10.74 -3.75 -8.18
C ILE A 95 -9.47 -4.39 -7.62
N VAL A 96 -9.57 -4.98 -6.42
CA VAL A 96 -8.41 -5.58 -5.76
C VAL A 96 -8.28 -7.01 -6.26
N PRO A 97 -7.38 -7.30 -7.21
CA PRO A 97 -7.43 -8.54 -8.00
C PRO A 97 -7.14 -9.81 -7.18
N LEU A 98 -6.79 -9.63 -5.91
CA LEU A 98 -6.37 -10.67 -4.97
C LEU A 98 -7.19 -10.68 -3.67
N ARG A 99 -8.15 -9.77 -3.47
CA ARG A 99 -9.03 -9.87 -2.30
C ARG A 99 -9.88 -11.13 -2.45
N GLU A 100 -9.86 -11.96 -1.41
CA GLU A 100 -10.63 -13.21 -1.29
C GLU A 100 -10.25 -14.35 -2.24
N ARG A 101 -9.46 -14.14 -3.30
CA ARG A 101 -8.98 -15.25 -4.14
C ARG A 101 -8.09 -16.24 -3.40
N TYR A 102 -7.35 -15.75 -2.42
CA TYR A 102 -6.61 -16.60 -1.51
C TYR A 102 -7.53 -17.60 -0.78
N MET A 103 -8.83 -17.29 -0.60
CA MET A 103 -9.77 -18.23 0.03
C MET A 103 -10.16 -19.40 -0.88
N CYS A 104 -10.00 -19.25 -2.20
CA CYS A 104 -10.33 -20.30 -3.17
C CYS A 104 -9.16 -21.27 -3.42
N ASP A 105 -7.95 -20.88 -3.03
CA ASP A 105 -6.75 -21.71 -3.11
C ASP A 105 -6.43 -22.22 -1.69
N PRO A 106 -6.55 -23.53 -1.43
CA PRO A 106 -6.32 -24.08 -0.09
C PRO A 106 -4.92 -23.78 0.47
N GLU A 107 -3.88 -23.78 -0.37
CA GLU A 107 -2.50 -23.53 0.06
C GLU A 107 -2.30 -22.06 0.40
N LEU A 108 -2.80 -21.16 -0.46
CA LEU A 108 -2.72 -19.71 -0.23
C LEU A 108 -3.56 -19.28 0.97
N LYS A 109 -4.71 -19.92 1.19
CA LYS A 109 -5.57 -19.71 2.35
C LYS A 109 -4.84 -20.09 3.63
N GLN A 110 -4.28 -21.29 3.67
CA GLN A 110 -3.57 -21.79 4.84
C GLN A 110 -2.38 -20.89 5.18
N PHE A 111 -1.56 -20.54 4.18
CA PHE A 111 -0.44 -19.62 4.38
C PHE A 111 -0.88 -18.27 4.97
N TYR A 112 -1.97 -17.70 4.44
CA TYR A 112 -2.51 -16.44 4.95
C TYR A 112 -3.03 -16.56 6.39
N GLU A 113 -3.77 -17.62 6.70
CA GLU A 113 -4.30 -17.89 8.04
C GLU A 113 -3.17 -18.10 9.06
N ASP A 114 -2.15 -18.88 8.70
CA ASP A 114 -0.95 -19.09 9.52
C ASP A 114 -0.21 -17.77 9.81
N GLU A 115 -0.06 -16.91 8.80
CA GLU A 115 0.63 -15.62 8.96
C GLU A 115 -0.20 -14.63 9.79
N VAL A 116 -1.52 -14.63 9.63
CA VAL A 116 -2.43 -13.85 10.49
C VAL A 116 -2.36 -14.33 11.93
N GLU A 117 -2.33 -15.64 12.17
CA GLU A 117 -2.17 -16.21 13.51
C GLU A 117 -0.82 -15.83 14.11
N ARG A 118 0.27 -15.97 13.34
CA ARG A 118 1.62 -15.56 13.76
C ARG A 118 1.66 -14.09 14.17
N LEU A 119 1.13 -13.19 13.33
CA LEU A 119 1.06 -11.77 13.62
C LEU A 119 0.15 -11.46 14.82
N THR A 120 -0.94 -12.20 14.99
CA THR A 120 -1.82 -12.08 16.14
C THR A 120 -1.11 -12.48 17.44
N ILE A 121 -0.32 -13.56 17.40
CA ILE A 121 0.52 -13.98 18.53
C ILE A 121 1.54 -12.89 18.84
N VAL A 122 2.28 -12.41 17.84
CA VAL A 122 3.27 -11.32 18.00
C VAL A 122 2.65 -10.06 18.60
N ASN A 123 1.46 -9.66 18.15
CA ASN A 123 0.76 -8.49 18.68
C ASN A 123 0.24 -8.72 20.12
N LYS A 124 -0.25 -9.92 20.42
CA LYS A 124 -0.66 -10.29 21.80
C LYS A 124 0.53 -10.31 22.75
N THR A 125 1.68 -10.82 22.32
CA THR A 125 2.90 -10.80 23.12
C THR A 125 3.44 -9.37 23.25
N TYR A 126 3.32 -8.53 22.22
CA TYR A 126 3.79 -7.14 22.29
C TYR A 126 3.19 -6.36 23.47
N VAL A 127 1.87 -6.40 23.68
CA VAL A 127 1.21 -5.71 24.81
C VAL A 127 1.58 -6.34 26.16
N ARG A 128 1.84 -7.65 26.19
CA ARG A 128 2.30 -8.35 27.40
C ARG A 128 3.74 -7.97 27.76
N ASP A 129 4.61 -7.88 26.75
CA ASP A 129 6.03 -7.63 26.88
C ASP A 129 6.34 -6.13 27.06
N HIS A 130 5.34 -5.26 26.81
CA HIS A 130 5.40 -3.81 27.10
C HIS A 130 4.32 -3.39 28.12
N PRO A 131 4.46 -3.76 29.42
CA PRO A 131 3.54 -3.36 30.48
C PRO A 131 3.21 -1.85 30.55
N PRO A 132 4.14 -0.92 30.24
CA PRO A 132 3.81 0.51 30.23
C PRO A 132 2.73 0.91 29.23
N ILE A 133 2.68 0.25 28.06
CA ILE A 133 1.66 0.51 27.04
C ILE A 133 0.29 0.04 27.56
N ARG A 134 0.25 -1.16 28.16
CA ARG A 134 -0.97 -1.70 28.76
C ARG A 134 -1.52 -0.81 29.87
N SER A 135 -0.64 -0.28 30.73
CA SER A 135 -1.04 0.64 31.80
C SER A 135 -1.57 1.97 31.25
N SER A 136 -0.92 2.52 30.23
CA SER A 136 -1.33 3.77 29.59
C SER A 136 -2.72 3.63 28.94
N LEU A 137 -2.94 2.53 28.22
CA LEU A 137 -4.25 2.24 27.62
C LEU A 137 -5.34 2.10 28.69
N LYS A 138 -5.07 1.38 29.78
CA LYS A 138 -6.03 1.24 30.89
C LYS A 138 -6.43 2.59 31.49
N ALA A 139 -5.46 3.47 31.72
CA ALA A 139 -5.71 4.80 32.27
C ALA A 139 -6.59 5.65 31.33
N VAL A 140 -6.27 5.69 30.03
CA VAL A 140 -7.11 6.39 29.03
C VAL A 140 -8.54 5.88 29.05
N PHE A 141 -8.73 4.55 29.06
CA PHE A 141 -10.07 3.97 29.04
C PHE A 141 -10.85 4.25 30.33
N GLN A 142 -10.17 4.26 31.49
CA GLN A 142 -10.79 4.63 32.76
C GLN A 142 -11.25 6.09 32.74
N ASP A 143 -10.39 7.01 32.32
CA ASP A 143 -10.70 8.43 32.32
C ASP A 143 -11.77 8.75 31.26
N LEU A 144 -11.74 8.09 30.09
CA LEU A 144 -12.78 8.22 29.08
C LEU A 144 -14.16 7.78 29.59
N LEU A 145 -14.22 6.68 30.35
CA LEU A 145 -15.48 6.17 30.91
C LEU A 145 -16.01 7.02 32.07
N ASN A 146 -15.11 7.65 32.83
CA ASN A 146 -15.46 8.54 33.94
C ASN A 146 -15.94 9.90 33.43
N ASP A 147 -15.15 10.55 32.58
CA ASP A 147 -15.38 11.93 32.15
C ASP A 147 -16.39 12.02 31.00
N LYS A 148 -16.59 10.93 30.24
CA LYS A 148 -17.49 10.82 29.09
C LYS A 148 -17.42 12.05 28.18
N PRO A 149 -16.21 12.45 27.73
CA PRO A 149 -16.03 13.71 27.02
C PRO A 149 -16.77 13.69 25.68
N HIS A 150 -17.44 14.79 25.34
CA HIS A 150 -18.10 14.96 24.04
C HIS A 150 -17.13 14.91 22.85
N ARG A 151 -15.85 15.22 23.08
CA ARG A 151 -14.79 15.22 22.06
C ARG A 151 -13.73 14.15 22.37
N VAL A 152 -14.11 12.89 22.16
CA VAL A 152 -13.29 11.70 22.45
C VAL A 152 -11.90 11.75 21.80
N ILE A 153 -11.80 12.18 20.54
CA ILE A 153 -10.51 12.20 19.82
C ILE A 153 -9.54 13.21 20.44
N ALA A 154 -10.02 14.43 20.73
CA ALA A 154 -9.20 15.47 21.35
C ALA A 154 -8.74 15.06 22.75
N PHE A 155 -9.63 14.48 23.54
CA PHE A 155 -9.32 13.95 24.86
C PHE A 155 -8.21 12.89 24.84
N ILE A 156 -8.28 11.93 23.91
CA ILE A 156 -7.25 10.89 23.78
C ILE A 156 -5.91 11.52 23.33
N GLN A 157 -5.95 12.50 22.44
CA GLN A 157 -4.74 13.22 22.02
C GLN A 157 -4.08 13.92 23.21
N ASP A 158 -4.84 14.72 23.96
CA ASP A 158 -4.33 15.48 25.11
C ASP A 158 -3.73 14.53 26.16
N PHE A 159 -4.40 13.40 26.46
CA PHE A 159 -3.87 12.40 27.39
C PHE A 159 -2.45 11.92 27.02
N PHE A 160 -2.23 11.54 25.76
CA PHE A 160 -0.93 11.02 25.33
C PHE A 160 0.12 12.13 25.12
N PHE A 161 -0.28 13.33 24.70
CA PHE A 161 0.63 14.45 24.47
C PHE A 161 1.06 15.15 25.78
N GLU A 162 0.17 15.29 26.76
CA GLU A 162 0.52 15.84 28.07
C GLU A 162 1.37 14.87 28.90
N GLY A 163 1.07 13.57 28.84
CA GLY A 163 1.88 12.53 29.48
C GLY A 163 3.33 12.45 28.97
N TYR A 164 3.56 12.74 27.68
CA TYR A 164 4.90 12.80 27.08
C TYR A 164 5.73 13.98 27.61
N ARG A 165 5.10 15.14 27.84
CA ARG A 165 5.78 16.35 28.35
C ARG A 165 6.24 16.23 29.81
N PHE A 166 5.59 15.39 30.62
CA PHE A 166 6.03 15.13 31.99
C PHE A 166 7.28 14.24 32.05
N LYS A 167 7.43 13.28 31.12
CA LYS A 167 8.59 12.37 31.06
C LYS A 167 9.90 13.09 30.71
N GLU A 168 9.85 14.04 29.77
CA GLU A 168 11.01 14.89 29.43
C GLU A 168 11.45 15.82 30.57
N ARG A 169 10.51 16.19 31.47
CA ARG A 169 10.81 17.02 32.65
C ARG A 169 11.40 16.23 33.81
N SER A 170 11.08 14.94 33.94
CA SER A 170 11.68 14.08 34.97
C SER A 170 13.11 13.66 34.61
N ASP A 171 13.39 13.40 33.34
CA ASP A 171 14.74 12.99 32.89
C ASP A 171 15.74 14.15 32.97
N ASN A 172 15.29 15.39 32.74
CA ASN A 172 16.12 16.60 32.91
C ASN A 172 16.39 17.01 34.37
N LYS A 173 15.77 16.36 35.36
CA LYS A 173 16.03 16.60 36.79
C LYS A 173 17.08 15.65 37.38
N LEU A 174 17.50 14.62 36.65
CA LEU A 174 18.52 13.65 37.06
C LEU A 174 19.91 13.94 36.47
N SER A 175 20.06 15.01 35.69
CA SER A 175 21.32 15.40 35.03
C SER A 175 21.91 16.72 35.55
N LYS A 176 21.69 17.07 36.82
CA LYS A 176 22.36 18.20 37.49
C LYS A 176 22.85 17.82 38.87
#